data_AF-A0A1S6ISE8-F1
#
_entry.id   AF-A0A1S6ISE8-F1
#
_cell.length_a   1.000
_cell.length_b   1.000
_cell.length_c   1.000
_cell.angle_alpha   90.00
_cell.angle_beta   90.00
_cell.angle_gamma   90.00
#
_symmetry.space_group_name_H-M   'P 1'
#
loop_
_entity.id
_entity.type
_entity.pdbx_description
1 polymer ?
#
loop_
_entity_poly.entity_id
_entity_poly.type
_entity_poly.pdbx_seq_one_letter_code
_entity_poly.pdbx_strand_id
1 'polypeptide(L)'
;MKRLVCADEVKAAAEKGQRVLAVTDKTIITPAARDLAKELGVAFSTETIAAPPNICQGQQTIDRDVIYQIVKAVLTHNLLAGVPALSPAFLSEGDDASGLKIVRGRTVTYEPFDTGTPGTKVAYREVISKDNSQMSAGFLTIEKSSFDWELCYEEIDIVLEGSLSVTINGKTYEASQGDVLFVPKGSKVTWSSSGYVKLFYVTYPANWAEQLAQP
;
A
#
# COMPACT_ATOMS: atom_id res chain seq x y z
N MET A 1 -10.53 16.89 -17.47
CA MET A 1 -10.80 15.50 -17.91
C MET A 1 -12.31 15.31 -18.09
N LYS A 2 -12.75 14.49 -19.06
CA LYS A 2 -14.18 14.14 -19.23
C LYS A 2 -14.50 12.95 -18.31
N ARG A 3 -15.66 12.95 -17.65
CA ARG A 3 -16.10 11.85 -16.77
C ARG A 3 -16.86 10.81 -17.61
N LEU A 4 -16.66 9.52 -17.39
CA LEU A 4 -17.34 8.43 -18.11
C LEU A 4 -18.28 7.69 -17.16
N VAL A 5 -19.54 7.47 -17.56
CA VAL A 5 -20.52 6.65 -16.84
C VAL A 5 -20.73 5.34 -17.59
N CYS A 6 -20.35 4.23 -16.94
CA CYS A 6 -20.51 2.86 -17.45
C CYS A 6 -21.72 2.15 -16.83
N ALA A 7 -22.05 0.97 -17.35
CA ALA A 7 -23.18 0.18 -16.86
C ALA A 7 -23.00 -0.23 -15.38
N ASP A 8 -21.77 -0.46 -14.94
CA ASP A 8 -21.48 -0.86 -13.55
C ASP A 8 -21.82 0.25 -12.54
N GLU A 9 -21.57 1.52 -12.90
CA GLU A 9 -21.95 2.67 -12.06
C GLU A 9 -23.47 2.80 -11.92
N VAL A 10 -24.23 2.51 -12.98
CA VAL A 10 -25.70 2.53 -12.96
C VAL A 10 -26.25 1.41 -12.10
N LYS A 11 -25.67 0.21 -12.20
CA LYS A 11 -26.04 -0.95 -11.38
C LYS A 11 -25.79 -0.68 -9.89
N ALA A 12 -24.61 -0.16 -9.55
CA ALA A 12 -24.25 0.17 -8.17
C ALA A 12 -25.16 1.26 -7.57
N ALA A 13 -25.58 2.24 -8.37
CA ALA A 13 -26.55 3.26 -7.93
C ALA A 13 -27.94 2.66 -7.68
N ALA A 14 -28.40 1.77 -8.56
CA ALA A 14 -29.71 1.11 -8.42
C ALA A 14 -29.77 0.22 -7.17
N GLU A 15 -28.70 -0.53 -6.88
CA GLU A 15 -28.55 -1.38 -5.68
C GLU A 15 -28.56 -0.56 -4.38
N LYS A 16 -28.02 0.67 -4.41
CA LYS A 16 -28.06 1.62 -3.29
C LYS A 16 -29.40 2.35 -3.16
N GLY A 17 -30.41 1.97 -3.94
CA GLY A 17 -31.73 2.63 -3.96
C GLY A 17 -31.72 4.02 -4.61
N GLN A 18 -30.62 4.44 -5.22
CA GLN A 18 -30.48 5.74 -5.85
C GLN A 18 -31.04 5.68 -7.27
N ARG A 19 -32.17 6.37 -7.49
CA ARG A 19 -32.89 6.42 -8.77
C ARG A 19 -32.52 7.61 -9.64
N VAL A 20 -31.61 8.48 -9.19
CA VAL A 20 -31.14 9.65 -9.94
C VAL A 20 -29.62 9.78 -9.85
N LEU A 21 -28.96 9.77 -11.01
CA LEU A 21 -27.52 9.98 -11.16
C LEU A 21 -27.25 11.41 -11.67
N ALA A 22 -26.51 12.19 -10.89
CA ALA A 22 -26.11 13.53 -11.26
C ALA A 22 -25.02 13.50 -12.34
N VAL A 23 -25.32 14.04 -13.51
CA VAL A 23 -24.41 14.14 -14.67
C VAL A 23 -24.16 15.60 -15.00
N THR A 24 -22.95 15.92 -15.46
CA THR A 24 -22.60 17.28 -15.90
C THR A 24 -22.43 17.32 -17.41
N ASP A 25 -22.38 18.50 -18.01
CA ASP A 25 -22.25 18.69 -19.47
C ASP A 25 -20.95 18.11 -20.07
N LYS A 26 -20.00 17.69 -19.22
CA LYS A 26 -18.73 17.06 -19.61
C LYS A 26 -18.70 15.54 -19.35
N THR A 27 -19.85 14.94 -19.03
CA THR A 27 -19.99 13.51 -18.76
C THR A 27 -20.40 12.73 -20.03
N ILE A 28 -19.64 11.69 -20.36
CA ILE A 28 -19.94 10.74 -21.43
C ILE A 28 -20.69 9.55 -20.82
N ILE A 29 -21.91 9.29 -21.28
CA ILE A 29 -22.71 8.13 -20.86
C ILE A 29 -22.62 7.07 -21.94
N THR A 30 -22.09 5.90 -21.59
CA THR A 30 -22.00 4.77 -22.54
C THR A 30 -23.40 4.27 -22.95
N PRO A 31 -23.59 3.74 -24.17
CA PRO A 31 -24.89 3.18 -24.59
C PRO A 31 -25.43 2.13 -23.62
N ALA A 32 -24.57 1.21 -23.17
CA ALA A 32 -24.92 0.18 -22.19
C ALA A 32 -25.41 0.75 -20.85
N ALA A 33 -24.80 1.85 -20.36
CA ALA A 33 -25.25 2.52 -19.15
C ALA A 33 -26.65 3.15 -19.31
N ARG A 34 -26.96 3.67 -20.50
CA ARG A 34 -28.26 4.28 -20.80
C ARG A 34 -29.37 3.22 -20.86
N ASP A 35 -29.07 2.07 -21.44
CA ASP A 35 -30.03 0.98 -21.57
C ASP A 35 -30.33 0.36 -20.20
N LEU A 36 -29.29 0.11 -19.40
CA LEU A 36 -29.44 -0.39 -18.04
C LEU A 36 -30.16 0.60 -17.12
N ALA A 37 -29.94 1.91 -17.30
CA ALA A 37 -30.63 2.94 -16.53
C ALA A 37 -32.14 2.94 -16.81
N LYS A 38 -32.56 2.70 -18.05
CA LYS A 38 -33.99 2.56 -18.39
C LYS A 38 -34.60 1.30 -17.77
N GLU A 39 -33.87 0.19 -17.79
CA GLU A 39 -34.32 -1.08 -17.20
C GLU A 39 -34.48 -0.99 -15.68
N LEU A 40 -33.54 -0.36 -15.00
CA LEU A 40 -33.51 -0.23 -13.54
C LEU A 40 -34.25 1.00 -13.00
N GLY A 41 -34.87 1.79 -13.88
CA GLY A 41 -35.62 2.99 -13.51
C GLY A 41 -34.75 4.12 -12.92
N VAL A 42 -33.50 4.24 -13.38
CA VAL A 42 -32.55 5.27 -12.96
C VAL A 42 -32.54 6.41 -13.99
N ALA A 43 -32.81 7.64 -13.55
CA ALA A 43 -32.77 8.83 -14.39
C ALA A 43 -31.42 9.57 -14.27
N PHE A 44 -31.00 10.21 -15.36
CA PHE A 44 -29.85 11.11 -15.33
C PHE A 44 -30.36 12.55 -15.21
N SER A 45 -29.89 13.31 -14.23
CA SER A 45 -30.26 14.71 -14.06
C SER A 45 -29.02 15.62 -14.12
N THR A 46 -29.16 16.74 -14.83
CA THR A 46 -28.19 17.84 -14.90
C THR A 46 -28.47 18.94 -13.87
N GLU A 47 -29.60 18.86 -13.17
CA GLU A 47 -29.99 19.88 -12.19
C GLU A 47 -29.47 19.52 -10.80
N THR A 48 -28.70 20.45 -10.25
CA THR A 48 -28.28 20.42 -8.85
C THR A 48 -29.52 20.66 -8.00
N ILE A 49 -29.94 19.67 -7.21
CA ILE A 49 -31.06 19.83 -6.28
C ILE A 49 -30.66 20.89 -5.25
N ALA A 50 -31.24 22.08 -5.38
CA ALA A 50 -31.21 23.12 -4.35
C ALA A 50 -32.10 22.67 -3.18
N ALA A 51 -31.51 22.55 -1.98
CA ALA A 51 -32.25 22.32 -0.75
C ALA A 51 -32.81 23.64 -0.19
N PRO A 52 -34.01 23.64 0.43
CA PRO A 52 -34.68 24.84 0.94
C PRO A 52 -34.03 25.40 2.22
N PRO A 53 -34.32 26.66 2.60
CA PRO A 53 -33.48 27.44 3.53
C PRO A 53 -33.88 27.30 5.00
N ASN A 54 -32.89 27.64 5.86
CA ASN A 54 -32.95 28.01 7.29
C ASN A 54 -33.02 26.86 8.32
N ILE A 55 -32.18 26.75 9.36
CA ILE A 55 -31.21 27.64 10.03
C ILE A 55 -30.09 26.75 10.58
N CYS A 56 -28.83 27.08 10.29
CA CYS A 56 -27.66 26.92 11.17
C CYS A 56 -26.50 27.61 10.47
N GLN A 57 -26.33 28.90 10.77
CA GLN A 57 -25.11 29.61 10.42
C GLN A 57 -23.92 28.92 11.06
N GLY A 58 -22.94 28.59 10.24
CA GLY A 58 -21.72 27.93 10.68
C GLY A 58 -20.83 27.64 9.48
N GLN A 59 -20.60 28.65 8.64
CA GLN A 59 -19.51 28.61 7.69
C GLN A 59 -18.23 28.67 8.52
N GLN A 60 -17.76 27.53 9.00
CA GLN A 60 -16.41 27.43 9.53
C GLN A 60 -15.46 27.43 8.34
N THR A 61 -15.26 28.61 7.76
CA THR A 61 -13.93 28.95 7.27
C THR A 61 -13.03 28.80 8.48
N ILE A 62 -12.32 27.67 8.55
CA ILE A 62 -11.36 27.44 9.62
C ILE A 62 -10.29 28.52 9.41
N ASP A 63 -10.39 29.56 10.23
CA ASP A 63 -9.54 30.72 10.16
C ASP A 63 -8.09 30.25 10.33
N ARG A 64 -7.20 30.69 9.44
CA ARG A 64 -5.77 30.37 9.49
C ARG A 64 -5.18 30.75 10.84
N ASP A 65 -5.67 31.83 11.44
CA ASP A 65 -5.25 32.28 12.75
C ASP A 65 -5.76 31.34 13.85
N VAL A 66 -6.96 30.78 13.72
CA VAL A 66 -7.48 29.76 14.65
C VAL A 66 -6.71 28.46 14.52
N ILE A 67 -6.39 27.99 13.30
CA ILE A 67 -5.50 26.84 13.09
C ILE A 67 -4.14 27.10 13.75
N TYR A 68 -3.57 28.28 13.50
CA TYR A 68 -2.29 28.66 14.07
C TYR A 68 -2.35 28.71 15.61
N GLN A 69 -3.41 29.26 16.21
CA GLN A 69 -3.57 29.28 17.66
C GLN A 69 -3.74 27.87 18.23
N ILE A 70 -4.48 26.98 17.56
CA ILE A 70 -4.64 25.59 17.99
C ILE A 70 -3.29 24.84 17.91
N VAL A 71 -2.59 24.93 16.78
CA VAL A 71 -1.27 24.30 16.59
C VAL A 71 -0.27 24.86 17.60
N LYS A 72 -0.23 26.19 17.77
CA LYS A 72 0.62 26.86 18.75
C LYS A 72 0.27 26.42 20.18
N ALA A 73 -1.00 26.32 20.54
CA ALA A 73 -1.43 25.86 21.86
C ALA A 73 -1.01 24.40 22.10
N VAL A 74 -1.21 23.51 21.14
CA VAL A 74 -0.80 22.10 21.22
C VAL A 74 0.71 21.96 21.41
N LEU A 75 1.50 22.73 20.65
CA LEU A 75 2.97 22.76 20.75
C LEU A 75 3.45 23.42 22.05
N THR A 76 2.83 24.51 22.49
CA THR A 76 3.24 25.28 23.68
C THR A 76 2.89 24.57 24.97
N HIS A 77 1.72 23.92 25.02
CA HIS A 77 1.25 23.19 26.19
C HIS A 77 1.75 21.74 26.25
N ASN A 78 2.62 21.35 25.31
CA ASN A 78 3.19 20.01 25.23
C ASN A 78 2.11 18.92 25.35
N LEU A 79 0.91 19.16 24.81
CA LEU A 79 -0.26 18.28 24.96
C LEU A 79 -0.06 16.93 24.23
N LEU A 80 0.99 16.83 23.42
CA LEU A 80 1.46 15.60 22.77
C LEU A 80 2.57 14.88 23.57
N ALA A 81 3.04 15.45 24.69
CA ALA A 81 4.03 14.82 25.53
C ALA A 81 3.41 13.62 26.24
N GLY A 82 3.81 12.43 25.79
CA GLY A 82 3.26 11.15 26.27
C GLY A 82 2.32 10.48 25.28
N VAL A 83 1.95 11.13 24.17
CA VAL A 83 1.50 10.40 22.98
C VAL A 83 2.78 9.93 22.29
N PRO A 84 3.10 8.62 22.26
CA PRO A 84 4.18 8.17 21.41
C PRO A 84 3.88 8.70 20.02
N ALA A 85 4.81 9.43 19.42
CA ALA A 85 4.69 9.78 18.01
C ALA A 85 4.65 8.46 17.26
N LEU A 86 3.43 7.96 16.99
CA LEU A 86 3.16 6.85 16.09
C LEU A 86 3.47 7.34 14.69
N SER A 87 4.75 7.58 14.45
CA SER A 87 5.26 7.79 13.11
C SER A 87 4.97 6.48 12.39
N PRO A 88 4.18 6.51 11.31
CA PRO A 88 3.86 5.28 10.59
C PRO A 88 5.17 4.66 10.09
N ALA A 89 5.21 3.33 10.00
CA ALA A 89 6.40 2.59 9.54
C ALA A 89 6.83 2.99 8.11
N PHE A 90 5.92 3.57 7.35
CA PHE A 90 6.18 4.19 6.05
C PHE A 90 5.03 5.14 5.72
N LEU A 91 5.29 6.15 4.88
CA LEU A 91 4.23 6.92 4.24
C LEU A 91 3.72 6.15 3.02
N SER A 92 2.39 6.10 2.89
CA SER A 92 1.73 5.58 1.71
C SER A 92 0.55 6.45 1.32
N GLU A 93 0.31 6.54 0.02
CA GLU A 93 -0.83 7.21 -0.60
C GLU A 93 -1.57 6.19 -1.45
N GLY A 94 -2.86 6.38 -1.68
CA GLY A 94 -3.63 5.42 -2.45
C GLY A 94 -5.04 5.88 -2.74
N ASP A 95 -5.78 5.00 -3.39
CA ASP A 95 -7.21 5.17 -3.65
C ASP A 95 -7.92 3.85 -3.30
N ASP A 96 -8.70 3.88 -2.23
CA ASP A 96 -9.41 2.70 -1.70
C ASP A 96 -10.42 2.14 -2.71
N ALA A 97 -10.97 2.97 -3.60
CA ALA A 97 -11.93 2.53 -4.60
C ALA A 97 -11.29 1.67 -5.70
N SER A 98 -10.06 2.00 -6.10
CA SER A 98 -9.31 1.23 -7.11
C SER A 98 -8.34 0.20 -6.51
N GLY A 99 -8.01 0.31 -5.23
CA GLY A 99 -6.96 -0.47 -4.59
C GLY A 99 -5.54 -0.01 -4.93
N LEU A 100 -5.37 1.15 -5.58
CA LEU A 100 -4.06 1.71 -5.86
C LEU A 100 -3.35 2.04 -4.55
N LYS A 101 -2.12 1.59 -4.39
CA LYS A 101 -1.25 1.90 -3.25
C LYS A 101 0.14 2.30 -3.74
N ILE A 102 0.61 3.45 -3.27
CA ILE A 102 1.94 4.00 -3.53
C ILE A 102 2.65 4.12 -2.19
N VAL A 103 3.73 3.38 -2.01
CA VAL A 103 4.57 3.46 -0.81
C VAL A 103 5.76 4.39 -1.10
N ARG A 104 5.97 5.37 -0.23
CA ARG A 104 7.13 6.26 -0.33
C ARG A 104 8.36 5.54 0.26
N GLY A 105 9.05 4.76 -0.56
CA GLY A 105 10.16 3.88 -0.13
C GLY A 105 11.24 4.56 0.72
N ARG A 106 11.49 5.85 0.53
CA ARG A 106 12.45 6.64 1.33
C ARG A 106 12.06 6.84 2.80
N THR A 107 10.80 6.57 3.14
CA THR A 107 10.23 6.74 4.48
C THR A 107 10.09 5.43 5.24
N VAL A 108 10.45 4.31 4.61
CA VAL A 108 10.32 2.98 5.19
C VAL A 108 11.30 2.82 6.35
N THR A 109 10.75 2.52 7.53
CA THR A 109 11.49 2.06 8.70
C THR A 109 11.44 0.54 8.76
N TYR A 110 12.52 -0.05 9.24
CA TYR A 110 12.72 -1.49 9.28
C TYR A 110 12.56 -2.00 10.70
N GLU A 111 12.17 -3.27 10.82
CA GLU A 111 12.22 -4.00 12.07
C GLU A 111 13.15 -5.21 11.95
N PRO A 112 13.76 -5.66 13.07
CA PRO A 112 14.60 -6.85 13.04
C PRO A 112 13.86 -8.05 12.44
N PHE A 113 14.56 -8.79 11.57
CA PHE A 113 14.08 -10.04 11.03
C PHE A 113 14.75 -11.20 11.78
N ASP A 114 13.94 -12.08 12.36
CA ASP A 114 14.46 -13.25 13.06
C ASP A 114 14.87 -14.32 12.04
N THR A 115 16.18 -14.49 11.87
CA THR A 115 16.76 -15.50 10.98
C THR A 115 16.97 -16.86 11.65
N GLY A 116 16.71 -16.97 12.97
CA GLY A 116 17.14 -18.09 13.79
C GLY A 116 18.65 -18.16 14.04
N THR A 117 19.45 -17.28 13.42
CA THR A 117 20.92 -17.23 13.56
C THR A 117 21.32 -16.07 14.49
N PRO A 118 21.89 -16.35 15.68
CA PRO A 118 22.27 -15.31 16.63
C PRO A 118 23.26 -14.30 16.07
N GLY A 119 23.08 -13.03 16.40
CA GLY A 119 24.00 -11.94 16.04
C GLY A 119 23.91 -11.47 14.59
N THR A 120 22.96 -12.00 13.81
CA THR A 120 22.67 -11.49 12.46
C THR A 120 22.01 -10.11 12.53
N LYS A 121 22.39 -9.25 11.59
CA LYS A 121 21.83 -7.92 11.40
C LYS A 121 21.00 -7.93 10.12
N VAL A 122 19.81 -8.51 10.24
CA VAL A 122 18.82 -8.55 9.17
C VAL A 122 17.61 -7.76 9.65
N ALA A 123 17.10 -6.91 8.76
CA ALA A 123 15.92 -6.12 9.04
C ALA A 123 15.03 -6.10 7.80
N TYR A 124 13.73 -6.03 8.01
CA TYR A 124 12.75 -6.08 6.93
C TYR A 124 11.58 -5.15 7.20
N ARG A 125 10.78 -4.92 6.16
CA ARG A 125 9.46 -4.31 6.27
C ARG A 125 8.60 -4.76 5.10
N GLU A 126 7.50 -5.46 5.41
CA GLU A 126 6.42 -5.67 4.44
C GLU A 126 5.70 -4.35 4.16
N VAL A 127 5.48 -4.03 2.89
CA VAL A 127 4.80 -2.79 2.46
C VAL A 127 3.56 -3.05 1.61
N ILE A 128 3.48 -4.21 0.95
CA ILE A 128 2.28 -4.76 0.31
C ILE A 128 1.99 -6.10 0.98
N SER A 129 0.84 -6.24 1.62
CA SER A 129 0.44 -7.47 2.33
C SER A 129 -0.67 -8.22 1.61
N LYS A 130 -1.09 -9.36 2.17
CA LYS A 130 -2.25 -10.14 1.71
C LYS A 130 -3.56 -9.34 1.65
N ASP A 131 -3.68 -8.28 2.45
CA ASP A 131 -4.87 -7.41 2.45
C ASP A 131 -4.87 -6.48 1.23
N ASN A 132 -3.75 -6.39 0.50
CA ASN A 132 -3.59 -5.56 -0.68
C ASN A 132 -3.48 -6.38 -1.97
N SER A 133 -2.88 -7.57 -1.93
CA SER A 133 -2.51 -8.32 -3.14
C SER A 133 -2.40 -9.83 -2.87
N GLN A 134 -2.48 -10.64 -3.93
CA GLN A 134 -2.14 -12.06 -3.88
C GLN A 134 -0.63 -12.31 -3.71
N MET A 135 0.18 -11.27 -3.92
CA MET A 135 1.63 -11.25 -3.67
C MET A 135 1.93 -10.37 -2.46
N SER A 136 2.93 -10.74 -1.67
CA SER A 136 3.51 -9.86 -0.65
C SER A 136 4.73 -9.17 -1.25
N ALA A 137 5.02 -7.95 -0.81
CA ALA A 137 6.22 -7.26 -1.21
C ALA A 137 6.74 -6.36 -0.09
N GLY A 138 8.05 -6.20 -0.04
CA GLY A 138 8.71 -5.46 1.02
C GLY A 138 10.16 -5.16 0.73
N PHE A 139 10.82 -4.61 1.74
CA PHE A 139 12.24 -4.33 1.70
C PHE A 139 12.94 -5.21 2.74
N LEU A 140 14.14 -5.68 2.40
CA LEU A 140 14.99 -6.45 3.30
C LEU A 140 16.41 -5.90 3.23
N THR A 141 17.07 -5.82 4.38
CA THR A 141 18.47 -5.39 4.49
C THR A 141 19.28 -6.42 5.24
N ILE A 142 20.51 -6.68 4.77
CA ILE A 142 21.48 -7.56 5.42
C ILE A 142 22.76 -6.76 5.62
N GLU A 143 23.26 -6.65 6.84
CA GLU A 143 24.52 -5.99 7.15
C GLU A 143 25.52 -6.99 7.74
N LYS A 144 26.63 -7.24 7.04
CA LYS A 144 27.76 -8.08 7.52
C LYS A 144 27.29 -9.38 8.17
N SER A 145 26.36 -10.06 7.51
CA SER A 145 25.64 -11.20 8.08
C SER A 145 25.45 -12.29 7.02
N SER A 146 25.29 -13.52 7.51
CA SER A 146 24.99 -14.70 6.70
C SER A 146 24.01 -15.57 7.48
N PHE A 147 23.01 -16.12 6.82
CA PHE A 147 22.01 -17.00 7.42
C PHE A 147 21.41 -17.94 6.38
N ASP A 148 21.00 -19.12 6.82
CA ASP A 148 20.29 -20.08 6.00
C ASP A 148 18.79 -19.81 6.02
N TRP A 149 18.13 -20.03 4.89
CA TRP A 149 16.70 -19.84 4.74
C TRP A 149 16.11 -20.88 3.79
N GLU A 150 14.96 -21.44 4.18
CA GLU A 150 14.17 -22.35 3.35
C GLU A 150 12.91 -21.61 2.87
N LEU A 151 12.80 -21.38 1.57
CA LEU A 151 11.68 -20.64 0.99
C LEU A 151 10.55 -21.61 0.65
N CYS A 152 9.46 -21.59 1.42
CA CYS A 152 8.23 -22.35 1.12
C CYS A 152 7.35 -21.70 0.02
N TYR A 153 7.87 -20.66 -0.63
CA TYR A 153 7.21 -19.76 -1.59
C TYR A 153 8.18 -19.35 -2.70
N GLU A 154 7.65 -18.76 -3.77
CA GLU A 154 8.49 -18.14 -4.80
C GLU A 154 8.85 -16.72 -4.37
N GLU A 155 10.07 -16.28 -4.68
CA GLU A 155 10.57 -14.94 -4.38
C GLU A 155 11.31 -14.35 -5.58
N ILE A 156 11.02 -13.09 -5.90
CA ILE A 156 11.78 -12.28 -6.85
C ILE A 156 12.31 -11.06 -6.11
N ASP A 157 13.60 -10.80 -6.24
CA ASP A 157 14.26 -9.65 -5.65
C ASP A 157 14.91 -8.77 -6.70
N ILE A 158 14.95 -7.47 -6.43
CA ILE A 158 15.89 -6.54 -7.06
C ILE A 158 16.82 -5.95 -6.01
N VAL A 159 18.12 -5.95 -6.31
CA VAL A 159 19.13 -5.31 -5.45
C VAL A 159 19.05 -3.80 -5.64
N LEU A 160 18.68 -3.08 -4.60
CA LEU A 160 18.56 -1.62 -4.63
C LEU A 160 19.87 -0.93 -4.26
N GLU A 161 20.63 -1.49 -3.32
CA GLU A 161 21.88 -0.93 -2.80
C GLU A 161 22.80 -2.07 -2.37
N GLY A 162 24.12 -1.92 -2.56
CA GLY A 162 25.11 -2.86 -2.07
C GLY A 162 25.23 -4.16 -2.90
N SER A 163 25.59 -5.25 -2.24
CA SER A 163 25.85 -6.55 -2.88
C SER A 163 25.42 -7.73 -2.02
N LEU A 164 24.84 -8.73 -2.65
CA LEU A 164 24.33 -9.95 -2.08
C LEU A 164 25.06 -11.15 -2.66
N SER A 165 25.44 -12.10 -1.80
CA SER A 165 25.88 -13.43 -2.19
C SER A 165 24.82 -14.45 -1.79
N VAL A 166 24.33 -15.23 -2.75
CA VAL A 166 23.35 -16.31 -2.55
C VAL A 166 24.01 -17.64 -2.84
N THR A 167 24.02 -18.53 -1.85
CA THR A 167 24.49 -19.91 -2.04
C THR A 167 23.32 -20.86 -2.14
N ILE A 168 23.27 -21.65 -3.22
CA ILE A 168 22.25 -22.67 -3.46
C ILE A 168 22.93 -23.92 -4.03
N ASN A 169 22.61 -25.10 -3.51
CA ASN A 169 23.20 -26.38 -3.93
C ASN A 169 24.75 -26.37 -3.91
N GLY A 170 25.35 -25.71 -2.92
CA GLY A 170 26.80 -25.62 -2.75
C GLY A 170 27.52 -24.67 -3.71
N LYS A 171 26.77 -23.93 -4.55
CA LYS A 171 27.34 -22.91 -5.44
C LYS A 171 26.86 -21.51 -5.05
N THR A 172 27.81 -20.58 -4.99
CA THR A 172 27.55 -19.17 -4.67
C THR A 172 27.43 -18.33 -5.93
N TYR A 173 26.46 -17.42 -5.92
CA TYR A 173 26.20 -16.43 -6.95
C TYR A 173 26.22 -15.05 -6.31
N GLU A 174 26.72 -14.05 -7.04
CA GLU A 174 26.79 -12.67 -6.60
C GLU A 174 25.78 -11.82 -7.37
N ALA A 175 25.08 -10.94 -6.67
CA ALA A 175 24.16 -9.96 -7.23
C ALA A 175 24.50 -8.57 -6.66
N SER A 176 24.50 -7.55 -7.50
CA SER A 176 24.80 -6.16 -7.15
C SER A 176 23.66 -5.24 -7.55
N GLN A 177 23.75 -3.97 -7.14
CA GLN A 177 22.73 -2.96 -7.45
C GLN A 177 22.24 -3.00 -8.91
N GLY A 178 20.92 -3.15 -9.08
CA GLY A 178 20.24 -3.24 -10.37
C GLY A 178 19.98 -4.68 -10.84
N ASP A 179 20.66 -5.67 -10.26
CA ASP A 179 20.44 -7.08 -10.60
C ASP A 179 19.11 -7.59 -10.02
N VAL A 180 18.50 -8.52 -10.75
CA VAL A 180 17.26 -9.20 -10.37
C VAL A 180 17.55 -10.68 -10.19
N LEU A 181 17.02 -11.29 -9.14
CA LEU A 181 17.11 -12.72 -8.90
C LEU A 181 15.73 -13.33 -8.66
N PHE A 182 15.62 -14.61 -8.98
CA PHE A 182 14.45 -15.43 -8.74
C PHE A 182 14.87 -16.64 -7.91
N VAL A 183 14.18 -16.86 -6.79
CA VAL A 183 14.36 -18.02 -5.92
C VAL A 183 13.10 -18.89 -5.99
N PRO A 184 13.21 -20.12 -6.55
CA PRO A 184 12.08 -21.02 -6.66
C PRO A 184 11.57 -21.49 -5.30
N LYS A 185 10.27 -21.81 -5.23
CA LYS A 185 9.68 -22.49 -4.08
C LYS A 185 10.40 -23.81 -3.75
N GLY A 186 10.61 -24.06 -2.46
CA GLY A 186 11.31 -25.21 -1.92
C GLY A 186 12.83 -25.08 -1.91
N SER A 187 13.36 -23.91 -2.28
CA SER A 187 14.81 -23.68 -2.29
C SER A 187 15.35 -23.52 -0.87
N LYS A 188 16.49 -24.16 -0.61
CA LYS A 188 17.32 -23.93 0.57
C LYS A 188 18.52 -23.09 0.14
N VAL A 189 18.61 -21.90 0.68
CA VAL A 189 19.64 -20.93 0.29
C VAL A 189 20.34 -20.39 1.52
N THR A 190 21.59 -19.98 1.35
CA THR A 190 22.29 -19.11 2.30
C THR A 190 22.30 -17.71 1.74
N TRP A 191 21.65 -16.78 2.42
CA TRP A 191 21.72 -15.35 2.11
C TRP A 191 22.90 -14.74 2.86
N SER A 192 23.72 -13.96 2.17
CA SER A 192 24.84 -13.30 2.83
C SER A 192 25.21 -11.96 2.18
N SER A 193 25.73 -11.07 3.01
CA SER A 193 26.42 -9.87 2.53
C SER A 193 27.61 -9.61 3.42
N SER A 194 28.80 -9.50 2.82
CA SER A 194 30.04 -9.14 3.53
C SER A 194 30.09 -7.66 3.93
N GLY A 195 29.25 -6.83 3.32
CA GLY A 195 29.12 -5.40 3.59
C GLY A 195 27.68 -5.06 3.98
N TYR A 196 26.94 -4.53 3.03
CA TYR A 196 25.53 -4.19 3.17
C TYR A 196 24.82 -4.55 1.87
N VAL A 197 23.56 -4.97 1.99
CA VAL A 197 22.63 -5.01 0.85
C VAL A 197 21.25 -4.57 1.29
N LYS A 198 20.53 -3.94 0.35
CA LYS A 198 19.11 -3.64 0.44
C LYS A 198 18.40 -4.21 -0.79
N LEU A 199 17.38 -5.00 -0.54
CA LEU A 199 16.56 -5.66 -1.55
C LEU A 199 15.15 -5.09 -1.53
N PHE A 200 14.48 -5.08 -2.68
CA PHE A 200 13.03 -5.12 -2.74
C PHE A 200 12.60 -6.50 -3.19
N TYR A 201 11.80 -7.18 -2.37
CA TYR A 201 11.34 -8.54 -2.60
C TYR A 201 9.86 -8.55 -2.98
N VAL A 202 9.47 -9.53 -3.78
CA VAL A 202 8.09 -9.89 -4.07
C VAL A 202 7.94 -11.40 -3.89
N THR A 203 7.00 -11.82 -3.07
CA THR A 203 6.72 -13.23 -2.81
C THR A 203 5.31 -13.63 -3.22
N TYR A 204 5.18 -14.89 -3.64
CA TYR A 204 3.88 -15.51 -3.88
C TYR A 204 3.81 -16.90 -3.24
N PRO A 205 2.72 -17.21 -2.51
CA PRO A 205 1.56 -16.34 -2.21
C PRO A 205 1.85 -15.33 -1.07
N ALA A 206 1.02 -14.29 -0.97
CA ALA A 206 1.18 -13.21 0.03
C ALA A 206 1.16 -13.65 1.50
N ASN A 207 0.55 -14.80 1.81
CA ASN A 207 0.47 -15.32 3.17
C ASN A 207 1.68 -16.19 3.56
N TRP A 208 2.85 -15.93 2.97
CA TRP A 208 4.07 -16.70 3.19
C TRP A 208 4.46 -16.82 4.67
N ALA A 209 4.31 -15.74 5.45
CA ALA A 209 4.66 -15.72 6.88
C ALA A 209 3.81 -16.71 7.70
N GLU A 210 2.56 -16.92 7.30
CA GLU A 210 1.66 -17.89 7.94
C GLU A 210 2.03 -19.34 7.59
N GLN A 211 2.76 -19.56 6.49
CA GLN A 211 3.21 -20.89 6.07
C GLN A 211 4.45 -21.34 6.85
N LEU A 212 5.28 -20.42 7.34
CA LEU A 212 6.43 -20.74 8.20
C LEU A 212 6.01 -21.15 9.62
N ALA A 213 4.80 -20.77 10.04
CA ALA A 213 4.27 -21.02 11.39
C ALA A 213 3.47 -22.33 11.50
N GLN A 214 3.35 -23.11 10.42
CA GLN A 214 2.66 -24.41 10.46
C GLN A 214 3.65 -25.54 10.77
N PRO A 215 3.41 -26.34 11.82
CA PRO A 215 4.29 -27.44 12.24
C PRO A 215 4.30 -28.63 11.28
#